data_AF-C4Z6G7-F1
#
_entry.id   AF-C4Z6G7-F1
#
_cell.length_a   1.000
_cell.length_b   1.000
_cell.length_c   1.000
_cell.angle_alpha   90.00
_cell.angle_beta   90.00
_cell.angle_gamma   90.00
#
_symmetry.space_group_name_H-M   'P 1'
#
loop_
_entity.id
_entity.type
_entity.pdbx_description
1 polymer ?
#
loop_
_entity_poly.entity_id
_entity_poly.type
_entity_poly.pdbx_seq_one_letter_code
_entity_poly.pdbx_strand_id
1 'polypeptide(L)'
;MRLFRKLFAEKILRYYEGTEGGIRLIKSLPLVKKHIKEDAFGEKSKGRMAVGIISQLIMLLWEFIRKLLYVWLFMFIPYMIMAHFFPLIKLHQDTTIIYLFVMLSTICGSFSNTTIFAMGDRDYLMIRVMLVSPYMNFLGKFIYKIVTEFVFYFIILMIFQVPVLNSLMLCILTVCSRPIGEMFAIIAFDHFRGIYENRSVLNGTIMAICVLLAYGLPVLNRSVSATWIYAIHPFVIVIMLVLGAGAMYFLWWYKYYRVIIREAMHNKREF
;
A
#
# COMPACT_ATOMS: atom_id res chain seq x y z
N MET A 1 24.28 0.02 -8.69
CA MET A 1 24.14 -0.96 -7.59
C MET A 1 24.10 -0.35 -6.17
N ARG A 2 24.98 0.59 -5.79
CA ARG A 2 24.98 1.17 -4.42
C ARG A 2 23.67 1.90 -4.06
N LEU A 3 23.06 2.59 -5.03
CA LEU A 3 21.82 3.34 -4.81
C LEU A 3 20.61 2.41 -4.53
N PHE A 4 20.47 1.35 -5.32
CA PHE A 4 19.43 0.33 -5.16
C PHE A 4 19.53 -0.39 -3.80
N ARG A 5 20.75 -0.78 -3.38
CA ARG A 5 20.97 -1.40 -2.07
C ARG A 5 20.58 -0.49 -0.90
N LYS A 6 20.82 0.82 -1.02
CA LYS A 6 20.41 1.80 0.01
C LYS A 6 18.90 2.03 0.02
N LEU A 7 18.29 2.05 -1.16
CA LEU A 7 16.86 2.29 -1.34
C LEU A 7 16.01 1.11 -0.83
N PHE A 8 16.48 -0.13 -1.03
CA PHE A 8 15.82 -1.35 -0.54
C PHE A 8 16.44 -1.93 0.73
N ALA A 9 17.21 -1.13 1.50
CA ALA A 9 17.87 -1.58 2.72
C ALA A 9 16.89 -2.19 3.74
N GLU A 10 15.66 -1.65 3.85
CA GLU A 10 14.62 -2.21 4.71
C GLU A 10 14.24 -3.63 4.30
N LYS A 11 14.11 -3.86 2.98
CA LYS A 11 13.68 -5.16 2.46
C LYS A 11 14.79 -6.18 2.57
N ILE A 12 16.04 -5.75 2.41
CA ILE A 12 17.21 -6.59 2.68
C ILE A 12 17.21 -7.00 4.15
N LEU A 13 16.99 -6.07 5.08
CA LEU A 13 16.89 -6.39 6.50
C LEU A 13 15.75 -7.38 6.78
N ARG A 14 14.56 -7.13 6.23
CA ARG A 14 13.39 -7.99 6.39
C ARG A 14 13.63 -9.40 5.84
N TYR A 15 14.38 -9.52 4.75
CA TYR A 15 14.81 -10.80 4.21
C TYR A 15 15.73 -11.53 5.21
N TYR A 16 16.71 -10.85 5.81
CA TYR A 16 17.58 -11.47 6.82
C TYR A 16 16.81 -11.86 8.09
N GLU A 17 15.96 -10.98 8.62
CA GLU A 17 15.09 -11.29 9.78
C GLU A 17 14.14 -12.46 9.49
N GLY A 18 13.51 -12.46 8.31
CA GLY A 18 12.64 -13.54 7.86
C GLY A 18 13.39 -14.86 7.68
N THR A 19 14.64 -14.80 7.25
CA THR A 19 15.52 -15.97 7.12
C THR A 19 15.90 -16.50 8.51
N GLU A 20 16.30 -15.64 9.44
CA GLU A 20 16.64 -16.03 10.82
C GLU A 20 15.42 -16.56 11.59
N GLY A 21 14.25 -15.95 11.40
CA GLY A 21 12.98 -16.42 11.96
C GLY A 21 12.58 -17.78 11.38
N GLY A 22 12.72 -17.96 10.06
CA GLY A 22 12.49 -19.24 9.39
C GLY A 22 13.44 -20.33 9.87
N ILE A 23 14.73 -20.03 10.02
CA ILE A 23 15.74 -20.95 10.56
C ILE A 23 15.40 -21.33 12.01
N ARG A 24 14.98 -20.37 12.85
CA ARG A 24 14.53 -20.65 14.22
C ARG A 24 13.30 -21.56 14.25
N LEU A 25 12.30 -21.31 13.40
CA LEU A 25 11.12 -22.17 13.25
C LEU A 25 11.51 -23.60 12.86
N ILE A 26 12.36 -23.75 11.85
CA ILE A 26 12.85 -25.06 11.39
C ILE A 26 13.64 -25.78 12.49
N LYS A 27 14.48 -25.07 13.26
CA LYS A 27 15.23 -25.64 14.39
C LYS A 27 14.34 -25.99 15.59
N SER A 28 13.20 -25.32 15.76
CA SER A 28 12.22 -25.60 16.82
C SER A 28 11.33 -26.81 16.53
N LEU A 29 11.25 -27.28 15.27
CA LEU A 29 10.46 -28.46 14.90
C LEU A 29 11.20 -29.77 15.26
N PRO A 30 10.65 -30.61 16.16
CA PRO A 30 11.35 -31.77 16.71
C PRO A 30 11.68 -32.85 15.67
N LEU A 31 10.89 -32.93 14.57
CA LEU A 31 11.09 -33.89 13.48
C LEU A 31 12.28 -33.52 12.56
N VAL A 32 12.50 -32.23 12.35
CA VAL A 32 13.54 -31.73 11.44
C VAL A 32 14.87 -31.56 12.19
N LYS A 33 14.82 -31.27 13.50
CA LYS A 33 15.98 -31.15 14.38
C LYS A 33 16.89 -32.39 14.37
N LYS A 34 16.35 -33.59 14.18
CA LYS A 34 17.12 -34.85 14.10
C LYS A 34 17.87 -35.06 12.78
N HIS A 35 17.52 -34.35 11.71
CA HIS A 35 18.04 -34.58 10.35
C HIS A 35 18.93 -33.43 9.83
N ILE A 36 19.13 -32.37 10.61
CA ILE A 36 19.90 -31.19 10.21
C ILE A 36 21.32 -31.28 10.79
N LYS A 37 22.34 -31.35 9.93
CA LYS A 37 23.74 -31.06 10.31
C LYS A 37 23.86 -29.56 10.63
N GLU A 38 24.55 -29.22 11.71
CA GLU A 38 24.69 -27.83 12.20
C GLU A 38 25.30 -26.87 11.15
N ASP A 39 26.07 -27.39 10.19
CA ASP A 39 26.67 -26.64 9.08
C ASP A 39 25.72 -26.36 7.89
N ALA A 40 24.52 -26.97 7.87
CA ALA A 40 23.58 -26.83 6.76
C ALA A 40 23.00 -25.41 6.61
N PHE A 41 23.20 -24.52 7.60
CA PHE A 41 22.76 -23.12 7.59
C PHE A 41 23.89 -22.10 7.68
N GLY A 42 25.13 -22.49 7.34
CA GLY A 42 26.26 -21.56 7.28
C GLY A 42 26.03 -20.36 6.33
N GLU A 43 26.86 -19.33 6.47
CA GLU A 43 26.73 -18.00 5.83
C GLU A 43 26.64 -18.03 4.28
N LYS A 44 27.10 -19.12 3.64
CA LYS A 44 27.02 -19.37 2.18
C LYS A 44 26.17 -20.59 1.80
N SER A 45 25.42 -21.18 2.73
CA SER A 45 24.63 -22.39 2.45
C SER A 45 23.45 -22.10 1.54
N LYS A 46 23.25 -22.97 0.53
CA LYS A 46 22.02 -23.02 -0.30
C LYS A 46 20.76 -23.14 0.56
N GLY A 47 20.84 -23.76 1.75
CA GLY A 47 19.73 -23.90 2.68
C GLY A 47 19.28 -22.58 3.30
N ARG A 48 20.20 -21.68 3.64
CA ARG A 48 19.86 -20.34 4.16
C ARG A 48 19.21 -19.47 3.08
N MET A 49 19.68 -19.57 1.84
CA MET A 49 19.08 -18.89 0.69
C MET A 49 17.67 -19.42 0.40
N ALA A 50 17.46 -20.74 0.44
CA ALA A 50 16.15 -21.34 0.23
C ALA A 50 15.13 -20.91 1.31
N VAL A 51 15.52 -20.92 2.59
CA VAL A 51 14.66 -20.45 3.68
C VAL A 51 14.34 -18.97 3.56
N GLY A 52 15.31 -18.15 3.13
CA GLY A 52 15.08 -16.73 2.86
C GLY A 52 14.07 -16.50 1.73
N ILE A 53 14.18 -17.23 0.62
CA ILE A 53 13.22 -17.16 -0.50
C ILE A 53 11.81 -17.56 -0.03
N ILE A 54 11.69 -18.67 0.70
CA ILE A 54 10.40 -19.15 1.23
C ILE A 54 9.78 -18.13 2.19
N SER A 55 10.57 -17.59 3.12
CA SER A 55 10.10 -16.57 4.07
C SER A 55 9.62 -15.30 3.34
N GLN A 56 10.35 -14.88 2.31
CA GLN A 56 9.96 -13.73 1.48
C GLN A 56 8.65 -14.00 0.73
N LEU A 57 8.47 -15.20 0.16
CA LEU A 57 7.22 -15.60 -0.49
C LEU A 57 6.05 -15.62 0.48
N ILE A 58 6.24 -16.15 1.70
CA ILE A 58 5.19 -16.17 2.73
C ILE A 58 4.82 -14.76 3.15
N MET A 59 5.80 -13.87 3.37
CA MET A 59 5.53 -12.47 3.72
C MET A 59 4.76 -11.75 2.61
N LEU A 60 5.13 -11.97 1.36
CA LEU A 60 4.47 -11.39 0.19
C LEU A 60 3.04 -11.94 0.02
N LEU A 61 2.86 -13.24 0.20
CA LEU A 61 1.56 -13.90 0.12
C LEU A 61 0.64 -13.45 1.26
N TRP A 62 1.17 -13.23 2.46
CA TRP A 62 0.42 -12.67 3.57
C TRP A 62 -0.02 -11.22 3.31
N GLU A 63 0.85 -10.38 2.72
CA GLU A 63 0.48 -9.03 2.28
C GLU A 63 -0.62 -9.06 1.21
N PHE A 64 -0.55 -10.01 0.29
CA PHE A 64 -1.58 -10.23 -0.72
C PHE A 64 -2.92 -10.64 -0.10
N ILE A 65 -2.94 -11.64 0.80
CA ILE A 65 -4.16 -12.10 1.48
C ILE A 65 -4.85 -10.96 2.23
N ARG A 66 -4.10 -10.10 2.94
CA ARG A 66 -4.71 -8.96 3.64
C ARG A 66 -5.41 -7.99 2.68
N LYS A 67 -4.79 -7.70 1.52
CA LYS A 67 -5.42 -6.82 0.52
C LYS A 67 -6.61 -7.50 -0.15
N LEU A 68 -6.51 -8.79 -0.45
CA LEU A 68 -7.63 -9.57 -0.98
C LEU A 68 -8.81 -9.56 0.00
N LEU A 69 -8.57 -9.79 1.28
CA LEU A 69 -9.59 -9.75 2.32
C LEU A 69 -10.19 -8.35 2.46
N TYR A 70 -9.38 -7.29 2.39
CA TYR A 70 -9.89 -5.91 2.35
C TYR A 70 -10.85 -5.68 1.19
N VAL A 71 -10.45 -6.04 -0.04
CA VAL A 71 -11.30 -5.86 -1.22
C VAL A 71 -12.56 -6.71 -1.12
N TRP A 72 -12.44 -7.95 -0.67
CA TRP A 72 -13.58 -8.85 -0.55
C TRP A 72 -14.58 -8.34 0.50
N LEU A 73 -14.10 -7.95 1.68
CA LEU A 73 -14.96 -7.51 2.78
C LEU A 73 -15.57 -6.13 2.54
N PHE A 74 -14.80 -5.17 2.01
CA PHE A 74 -15.27 -3.79 1.85
C PHE A 74 -15.78 -3.46 0.45
N MET A 75 -15.47 -4.23 -0.60
CA MET A 75 -16.05 -3.95 -1.92
C MET A 75 -17.06 -5.00 -2.33
N PHE A 76 -16.71 -6.28 -2.22
CA PHE A 76 -17.57 -7.35 -2.75
C PHE A 76 -18.81 -7.61 -1.88
N ILE A 77 -18.67 -7.68 -0.55
CA ILE A 77 -19.82 -7.88 0.35
C ILE A 77 -20.83 -6.72 0.21
N PRO A 78 -20.43 -5.43 0.28
CA PRO A 78 -21.37 -4.33 0.10
C PRO A 78 -22.01 -4.33 -1.29
N TYR A 79 -21.25 -4.66 -2.33
CA TYR A 79 -21.80 -4.84 -3.68
C TYR A 79 -22.91 -5.91 -3.69
N MET A 80 -22.68 -7.09 -3.10
CA MET A 80 -23.68 -8.14 -3.04
C MET A 80 -24.94 -7.74 -2.29
N ILE A 81 -24.80 -7.05 -1.15
CA ILE A 81 -25.92 -6.54 -0.37
C ILE A 81 -26.72 -5.54 -1.21
N MET A 82 -26.06 -4.57 -1.82
CA MET A 82 -26.71 -3.56 -2.67
C MET A 82 -27.40 -4.19 -3.90
N ALA A 83 -26.77 -5.19 -4.53
CA ALA A 83 -27.33 -5.89 -5.68
C ALA A 83 -28.57 -6.74 -5.33
N HIS A 84 -28.71 -7.18 -4.08
CA HIS A 84 -29.91 -7.87 -3.61
C HIS A 84 -31.11 -6.92 -3.51
N PHE A 85 -30.90 -5.69 -3.04
CA PHE A 85 -31.96 -4.69 -2.88
C PHE A 85 -32.29 -3.93 -4.17
N PHE A 86 -31.31 -3.72 -5.07
CA PHE A 86 -31.49 -2.90 -6.28
C PHE A 86 -31.04 -3.63 -7.55
N PRO A 87 -31.96 -4.05 -8.44
CA PRO A 87 -31.62 -4.83 -9.63
C PRO A 87 -30.82 -4.04 -10.67
N LEU A 88 -30.90 -2.70 -10.70
CA LEU A 88 -30.12 -1.85 -11.61
C LEU A 88 -28.61 -1.90 -11.32
N ILE A 89 -28.24 -2.12 -10.06
CA ILE A 89 -26.83 -2.24 -9.63
C ILE A 89 -26.25 -3.57 -10.12
N LYS A 90 -27.06 -4.62 -10.14
CA LYS A 90 -26.67 -5.93 -10.69
C LYS A 90 -26.45 -5.90 -12.21
N LEU A 91 -27.22 -5.08 -12.93
CA LEU A 91 -27.09 -4.93 -14.39
C LEU A 91 -25.77 -4.22 -14.79
N HIS A 92 -25.29 -3.28 -13.96
CA HIS A 92 -24.04 -2.54 -14.17
C HIS A 92 -22.99 -2.91 -13.11
N GLN A 93 -22.73 -4.21 -12.97
CA GLN A 93 -21.76 -4.76 -12.02
C GLN A 93 -20.38 -4.08 -12.17
N ASP A 94 -19.89 -3.99 -13.40
CA ASP A 94 -18.55 -3.45 -13.70
C ASP A 94 -18.42 -2.00 -13.22
N THR A 95 -19.35 -1.14 -13.61
CA THR A 95 -19.35 0.29 -13.24
C THR A 95 -19.43 0.49 -11.73
N THR A 96 -20.17 -0.37 -11.03
CA THR A 96 -20.30 -0.31 -9.57
C THR A 96 -19.00 -0.70 -8.88
N ILE A 97 -18.35 -1.78 -9.33
CA ILE A 97 -17.05 -2.21 -8.78
C ILE A 97 -15.98 -1.15 -9.05
N ILE A 98 -15.97 -0.57 -10.26
CA ILE A 98 -15.10 0.54 -10.65
C ILE A 98 -15.28 1.73 -9.69
N TYR A 99 -16.52 2.15 -9.45
CA TYR A 99 -16.83 3.26 -8.57
C TYR A 99 -16.35 3.02 -7.12
N LEU A 100 -16.68 1.84 -6.57
CA LEU A 100 -16.25 1.47 -5.22
C LEU A 100 -14.73 1.42 -5.10
N PHE A 101 -14.05 0.90 -6.12
CA PHE A 101 -12.59 0.85 -6.16
C PHE A 101 -11.96 2.24 -6.22
N VAL A 102 -12.51 3.15 -7.02
CA VAL A 102 -12.04 4.55 -7.08
C VAL A 102 -12.22 5.23 -5.73
N MET A 103 -13.40 5.15 -5.11
CA MET A 103 -13.66 5.84 -3.85
C MET A 103 -12.83 5.28 -2.68
N LEU A 104 -12.78 3.95 -2.53
CA LEU A 104 -12.17 3.31 -1.37
C LEU A 104 -10.67 3.05 -1.55
N SER A 105 -10.24 2.57 -2.73
CA SER A 105 -8.84 2.19 -2.95
C SER A 105 -8.00 3.32 -3.56
N THR A 106 -8.58 4.16 -4.42
CA THR A 106 -7.86 5.28 -5.05
C THR A 106 -7.86 6.51 -4.17
N ILE A 107 -9.03 7.06 -3.83
CA ILE A 107 -9.13 8.32 -3.08
C ILE A 107 -8.78 8.10 -1.62
N CYS A 108 -9.57 7.29 -0.90
CA CYS A 108 -9.35 7.02 0.53
C CYS A 108 -7.95 6.42 0.78
N GLY A 109 -7.54 5.47 -0.06
CA GLY A 109 -6.21 4.87 0.01
C GLY A 109 -5.06 5.88 -0.16
N SER A 110 -5.18 6.86 -1.06
CA SER A 110 -4.11 7.83 -1.30
C SER A 110 -3.97 8.87 -0.18
N PHE A 111 -5.08 9.25 0.45
CA PHE A 111 -5.07 10.25 1.53
C PHE A 111 -4.82 9.65 2.92
N SER A 112 -5.43 8.51 3.25
CA SER A 112 -5.35 7.92 4.59
C SER A 112 -4.08 7.08 4.79
N ASN A 113 -3.67 6.34 3.77
CA ASN A 113 -2.49 5.49 3.84
C ASN A 113 -1.28 6.22 3.25
N THR A 114 -0.75 7.21 3.97
CA THR A 114 0.48 7.93 3.60
C THR A 114 1.70 7.31 4.29
N THR A 115 2.72 7.02 3.51
CA THR A 115 3.96 6.33 3.93
C THR A 115 4.90 7.26 4.70
N ILE A 116 4.80 8.57 4.50
CA ILE A 116 5.63 9.56 5.21
C ILE A 116 5.31 9.56 6.69
N PHE A 117 4.03 9.47 7.05
CA PHE A 117 3.56 9.60 8.44
C PHE A 117 3.39 8.26 9.15
N ALA A 118 3.41 7.14 8.42
CA ALA A 118 3.36 5.79 8.97
C ALA A 118 4.73 5.27 9.47
N MET A 119 5.56 6.13 10.07
CA MET A 119 6.88 5.76 10.60
C MET A 119 6.77 4.76 11.75
N GLY A 120 7.27 3.55 11.53
CA GLY A 120 7.29 2.47 12.52
C GLY A 120 8.61 2.40 13.29
N ASP A 121 8.70 1.49 14.26
CA ASP A 121 9.95 1.24 15.02
C ASP A 121 11.10 0.75 14.12
N ARG A 122 10.75 0.20 12.96
CA ARG A 122 11.73 -0.22 11.94
C ARG A 122 12.35 0.96 11.19
N ASP A 123 11.58 2.03 10.96
CA ASP A 123 12.13 3.26 10.38
C ASP A 123 13.15 3.90 11.32
N TYR A 124 12.86 3.84 12.63
CA TYR A 124 13.78 4.26 13.66
C TYR A 124 15.09 3.45 13.63
N LEU A 125 15.00 2.12 13.60
CA LEU A 125 16.18 1.25 13.52
C LEU A 125 17.03 1.56 12.28
N MET A 126 16.40 1.72 11.12
CA MET A 126 17.12 2.01 9.87
C MET A 126 17.81 3.37 9.84
N ILE A 127 17.16 4.39 10.36
CA ILE A 127 17.68 5.76 10.29
C ILE A 127 18.75 5.97 11.37
N ARG A 128 18.54 5.43 12.58
CA ARG A 128 19.43 5.64 13.72
C ARG A 128 20.58 4.64 13.79
N VAL A 129 20.31 3.36 13.56
CA VAL A 129 21.32 2.29 13.71
C VAL A 129 22.02 2.01 12.39
N MET A 130 21.27 1.89 11.30
CA MET A 130 21.85 1.59 9.98
C MET A 130 22.34 2.83 9.21
N LEU A 131 22.13 4.03 9.78
CA LEU A 131 22.52 5.32 9.21
C LEU A 131 22.07 5.50 7.75
N VAL A 132 20.93 4.89 7.39
CA VAL A 132 20.33 5.07 6.07
C VAL A 132 19.72 6.47 6.03
N SER A 133 20.02 7.23 4.99
CA SER A 133 19.44 8.57 4.82
C SER A 133 17.91 8.47 4.78
N PRO A 134 17.19 9.24 5.62
CA PRO A 134 15.73 9.47 5.61
C PRO A 134 15.04 9.36 4.25
N TYR A 135 15.52 10.15 3.31
CA TYR A 135 15.02 10.23 1.95
C TYR A 135 15.03 8.88 1.23
N MET A 136 16.14 8.15 1.28
CA MET A 136 16.30 6.88 0.56
C MET A 136 15.42 5.77 1.16
N ASN A 137 15.25 5.75 2.48
CA ASN A 137 14.36 4.80 3.14
C ASN A 137 12.90 5.08 2.78
N PHE A 138 12.49 6.34 2.83
CA PHE A 138 11.13 6.75 2.45
C PHE A 138 10.82 6.39 0.99
N LEU A 139 11.64 6.86 0.06
CA LEU A 139 11.45 6.66 -1.37
C LEU A 139 11.42 5.17 -1.72
N GLY A 140 12.27 4.35 -1.09
CA GLY A 140 12.28 2.91 -1.30
C GLY A 140 11.02 2.20 -0.81
N LYS A 141 10.51 2.58 0.36
CA LYS A 141 9.21 2.10 0.85
C LYS A 141 8.07 2.50 -0.07
N PHE A 142 8.11 3.75 -0.54
CA PHE A 142 7.08 4.31 -1.38
C PHE A 142 7.02 3.61 -2.76
N ILE A 143 8.17 3.43 -3.42
CA ILE A 143 8.27 2.69 -4.68
C ILE A 143 7.82 1.24 -4.50
N TYR A 144 8.27 0.55 -3.44
CA TYR A 144 7.82 -0.82 -3.15
C TYR A 144 6.30 -0.89 -2.97
N LYS A 145 5.71 0.07 -2.25
CA LYS A 145 4.27 0.15 -2.05
C LYS A 145 3.53 0.35 -3.37
N ILE A 146 3.95 1.29 -4.21
CA ILE A 146 3.37 1.50 -5.54
C ILE A 146 3.39 0.22 -6.38
N VAL A 147 4.55 -0.44 -6.47
CA VAL A 147 4.72 -1.64 -7.30
C VAL A 147 3.87 -2.79 -6.77
N THR A 148 3.87 -3.02 -5.45
CA THR A 148 3.07 -4.09 -4.85
C THR A 148 1.57 -3.81 -4.89
N GLU A 149 1.12 -2.57 -4.72
CA GLU A 149 -0.28 -2.19 -4.92
C GLU A 149 -0.72 -2.39 -6.37
N PHE A 150 0.10 -2.00 -7.33
CA PHE A 150 -0.18 -2.24 -8.75
C PHE A 150 -0.40 -3.74 -9.05
N VAL A 151 0.57 -4.59 -8.68
CA VAL A 151 0.50 -6.03 -8.97
C VAL A 151 -0.66 -6.68 -8.22
N PHE A 152 -0.83 -6.39 -6.93
CA PHE A 152 -1.86 -7.04 -6.13
C PHE A 152 -3.25 -6.61 -6.57
N TYR A 153 -3.51 -5.32 -6.79
CA TYR A 153 -4.82 -4.87 -7.23
C TYR A 153 -5.16 -5.34 -8.64
N PHE A 154 -4.18 -5.44 -9.54
CA PHE A 154 -4.41 -6.01 -10.87
C PHE A 154 -4.90 -7.46 -10.79
N ILE A 155 -4.21 -8.30 -10.01
CA ILE A 155 -4.62 -9.70 -9.80
C ILE A 155 -6.00 -9.77 -9.12
N ILE A 156 -6.24 -8.93 -8.12
CA ILE A 156 -7.50 -8.93 -7.38
C ILE A 156 -8.67 -8.53 -8.29
N LEU A 157 -8.55 -7.45 -9.08
CA LEU A 157 -9.61 -7.01 -10.00
C LEU A 157 -9.92 -8.06 -11.07
N MET A 158 -8.90 -8.79 -11.54
CA MET A 158 -9.07 -9.94 -12.44
C MET A 158 -9.86 -11.08 -11.78
N ILE A 159 -9.63 -11.37 -10.50
CA ILE A 159 -10.42 -12.36 -9.75
C ILE A 159 -11.90 -11.95 -9.68
N PHE A 160 -12.19 -10.66 -9.56
CA PHE A 160 -13.56 -10.10 -9.54
C PHE A 160 -14.23 -9.97 -10.91
N GLN A 161 -13.65 -10.56 -11.97
CA GLN A 161 -14.20 -10.60 -13.33
C GLN A 161 -14.36 -9.22 -14.00
N VAL A 162 -13.62 -8.20 -13.55
CA VAL A 162 -13.57 -6.90 -14.25
C VAL A 162 -12.71 -7.05 -15.51
N PRO A 163 -13.13 -6.52 -16.68
CA PRO A 163 -12.38 -6.68 -17.92
C PRO A 163 -10.94 -6.14 -17.79
N VAL A 164 -10.00 -6.85 -18.41
CA VAL A 164 -8.53 -6.63 -18.28
C VAL A 164 -8.14 -5.17 -18.48
N LEU A 165 -8.72 -4.52 -19.50
CA LEU A 165 -8.40 -3.14 -19.87
C LEU A 165 -8.82 -2.15 -18.76
N ASN A 166 -10.02 -2.33 -18.21
CA ASN A 166 -10.53 -1.50 -17.12
C ASN A 166 -9.72 -1.72 -15.84
N SER A 167 -9.37 -2.98 -15.54
CA SER A 167 -8.50 -3.33 -14.41
C SER A 167 -7.12 -2.68 -14.52
N LEU A 168 -6.51 -2.71 -15.71
CA LEU A 168 -5.21 -2.07 -15.96
C LEU A 168 -5.30 -0.56 -15.77
N MET A 169 -6.31 0.09 -16.36
CA MET A 169 -6.48 1.53 -16.25
C MET A 169 -6.75 1.99 -14.81
N LEU A 170 -7.53 1.24 -14.03
CA LEU A 170 -7.72 1.50 -12.59
C LEU A 170 -6.42 1.33 -11.79
N CYS A 171 -5.61 0.34 -12.13
CA CYS A 171 -4.29 0.17 -11.53
C CYS A 171 -3.36 1.35 -11.87
N ILE A 172 -3.38 1.87 -13.10
CA ILE A 172 -2.61 3.07 -13.44
C ILE A 172 -3.14 4.28 -12.67
N LEU A 173 -4.46 4.47 -12.61
CA LEU A 173 -5.09 5.56 -11.89
C LEU A 173 -4.68 5.56 -10.40
N THR A 174 -4.78 4.40 -9.74
CA THR A 174 -4.35 4.24 -8.35
C THR A 174 -2.87 4.50 -8.15
N VAL A 175 -2.01 4.01 -9.04
CA VAL A 175 -0.57 4.27 -8.93
C VAL A 175 -0.26 5.76 -9.04
N CYS A 176 -0.97 6.48 -9.91
CA CYS A 176 -0.79 7.91 -10.10
C CYS A 176 -1.34 8.74 -8.92
N SER A 177 -2.41 8.28 -8.29
CA SER A 177 -3.01 8.97 -7.14
C SER A 177 -2.14 8.86 -5.88
N ARG A 178 -1.32 7.81 -5.71
CA ARG A 178 -0.46 7.66 -4.53
C ARG A 178 0.56 8.80 -4.38
N PRO A 179 1.38 9.17 -5.39
CA PRO A 179 2.29 10.31 -5.29
C PRO A 179 1.57 11.61 -4.96
N ILE A 180 0.39 11.81 -5.55
CA ILE A 180 -0.43 13.01 -5.31
C ILE A 180 -0.85 13.07 -3.84
N GLY A 181 -1.32 11.95 -3.27
CA GLY A 181 -1.69 11.86 -1.86
C GLY A 181 -0.54 12.14 -0.90
N GLU A 182 0.65 11.58 -1.15
CA GLU A 182 1.84 11.86 -0.34
C GLU A 182 2.29 13.32 -0.45
N MET A 183 2.22 13.90 -1.66
CA MET A 183 2.53 15.33 -1.87
C MET A 183 1.60 16.23 -1.06
N PHE A 184 0.28 15.97 -1.10
CA PHE A 184 -0.67 16.72 -0.27
C PHE A 184 -0.40 16.53 1.22
N ALA A 185 0.00 15.33 1.64
CA ALA A 185 0.38 15.05 3.02
C ALA A 185 1.56 15.93 3.48
N ILE A 186 2.60 16.07 2.65
CA ILE A 186 3.74 16.96 2.95
C ILE A 186 3.30 18.42 3.04
N ILE A 187 2.53 18.89 2.06
CA ILE A 187 2.08 20.29 2.02
C ILE A 187 1.22 20.61 3.25
N ALA A 188 0.31 19.69 3.63
CA ALA A 188 -0.51 19.84 4.81
C ALA A 188 0.34 19.90 6.10
N PHE A 189 1.42 19.14 6.17
CA PHE A 189 2.36 19.19 7.29
C PHE A 189 3.14 20.51 7.35
N ASP A 190 3.64 20.99 6.21
CA ASP A 190 4.40 22.25 6.13
C ASP A 190 3.54 23.47 6.51
N HIS A 191 2.23 23.43 6.21
CA HIS A 191 1.32 24.54 6.48
C HIS A 191 0.60 24.46 7.83
N PHE A 192 0.28 23.26 8.32
CA PHE A 192 -0.52 23.05 9.52
C PHE A 192 0.06 21.97 10.44
N ARG A 193 0.95 22.37 11.35
CA ARG A 193 1.57 21.45 12.32
C ARG A 193 0.56 20.73 13.22
N GLY A 194 -0.58 21.37 13.53
CA GLY A 194 -1.68 20.78 14.33
C GLY A 194 -2.43 19.63 13.64
N ILE A 195 -2.34 19.49 12.30
CA ILE A 195 -2.89 18.33 11.58
C ILE A 195 -2.15 17.04 11.94
N TYR A 196 -0.87 17.13 12.29
CA TYR A 196 -0.06 15.97 12.64
C TYR A 196 -0.45 15.36 14.00
N GLU A 197 -0.77 16.19 15.00
CA GLU A 197 -1.20 15.74 16.33
C GLU A 197 -2.53 14.96 16.29
N ASN A 198 -3.48 15.43 15.47
CA ASN A 198 -4.79 14.80 15.31
C ASN A 198 -4.90 13.91 14.07
N ARG A 199 -3.77 13.39 13.56
CA ARG A 199 -3.74 12.62 12.30
C ARG A 199 -4.65 11.38 12.30
N SER A 200 -4.82 10.72 13.45
CA SER A 200 -5.70 9.55 13.56
C SER A 200 -7.16 9.94 13.34
N VAL A 201 -7.55 11.12 13.83
CA VAL A 201 -8.87 11.72 13.61
C VAL A 201 -9.01 12.20 12.17
N LEU A 202 -7.99 12.84 11.59
CA LEU A 202 -8.04 13.27 10.19
C LEU A 202 -8.14 12.08 9.22
N ASN A 203 -7.32 11.05 9.41
CA ASN A 203 -7.42 9.84 8.60
C ASN A 203 -8.76 9.12 8.82
N GLY A 204 -9.25 9.06 10.07
CA GLY A 204 -10.55 8.49 10.41
C GLY A 204 -11.72 9.23 9.76
N THR A 205 -11.69 10.57 9.76
CA THR A 205 -12.71 11.41 9.12
C THR A 205 -12.68 11.28 7.60
N ILE A 206 -11.51 11.29 6.97
CA ILE A 206 -11.38 11.02 5.52
C ILE A 206 -11.93 9.63 5.18
N MET A 207 -11.58 8.61 5.96
CA MET A 207 -12.10 7.26 5.76
C MET A 207 -13.63 7.20 5.91
N ALA A 208 -14.19 7.85 6.93
CA ALA A 208 -15.63 7.89 7.16
C ALA A 208 -16.38 8.59 6.00
N ILE A 209 -15.88 9.74 5.55
CA ILE A 209 -16.44 10.46 4.39
C ILE A 209 -16.38 9.59 3.14
N CYS A 210 -15.24 8.93 2.88
CA CYS A 210 -15.10 8.07 1.70
C CYS A 210 -16.02 6.85 1.77
N VAL A 211 -16.24 6.25 2.94
CA VAL A 211 -17.18 5.14 3.13
C VAL A 211 -18.62 5.61 2.92
N LEU A 212 -18.98 6.77 3.46
CA LEU A 212 -20.31 7.36 3.26
C LEU A 212 -20.56 7.69 1.79
N LEU A 213 -19.57 8.22 1.07
CA LEU A 213 -19.70 8.47 -0.37
C LEU A 213 -19.73 7.17 -1.17
N ALA A 214 -18.90 6.19 -0.83
CA ALA A 214 -18.81 4.92 -1.54
C ALA A 214 -20.11 4.11 -1.47
N TYR A 215 -20.81 4.08 -0.33
CA TYR A 215 -22.05 3.30 -0.20
C TYR A 215 -23.31 4.15 -0.16
N GLY A 216 -23.25 5.33 0.45
CA GLY A 216 -24.41 6.22 0.60
C GLY A 216 -24.93 6.73 -0.74
N LEU A 217 -24.04 7.13 -1.67
CA LEU A 217 -24.48 7.63 -2.98
C LEU A 217 -25.17 6.53 -3.83
N PRO A 218 -24.63 5.30 -3.96
CA PRO A 218 -25.34 4.22 -4.64
C PRO A 218 -26.69 3.85 -4.01
N VAL A 219 -26.81 3.91 -2.68
CA VAL A 219 -28.07 3.60 -1.97
C VAL A 219 -29.11 4.70 -2.18
N LEU A 220 -28.71 5.98 -2.11
CA LEU A 220 -29.61 7.11 -2.31
C LEU A 220 -30.13 7.20 -3.75
N ASN A 221 -29.25 7.01 -4.72
CA ASN A 221 -29.59 7.13 -6.15
C ASN A 221 -30.12 5.82 -6.76
N ARG A 222 -30.12 4.71 -6.00
CA ARG A 222 -30.54 3.35 -6.41
C ARG A 222 -29.86 2.81 -7.67
N SER A 223 -28.85 3.52 -8.17
CA SER A 223 -28.11 3.25 -9.38
C SER A 223 -26.75 3.97 -9.28
N VAL A 224 -25.75 3.44 -9.97
CA VAL A 224 -24.48 4.12 -10.16
C VAL A 224 -24.50 4.75 -11.54
N SER A 225 -24.24 6.05 -11.62
CA SER A 225 -24.21 6.76 -12.90
C SER A 225 -23.21 6.12 -13.86
N ALA A 226 -23.63 5.88 -15.10
CA ALA A 226 -22.75 5.36 -16.17
C ALA A 226 -21.57 6.31 -16.47
N THR A 227 -21.66 7.58 -16.06
CA THR A 227 -20.57 8.56 -16.19
C THR A 227 -19.30 8.14 -15.44
N TRP A 228 -19.38 7.23 -14.47
CA TRP A 228 -18.19 6.73 -13.76
C TRP A 228 -17.26 5.88 -14.65
N ILE A 229 -17.74 5.37 -15.77
CA ILE A 229 -16.88 4.76 -16.80
C ILE A 229 -15.88 5.80 -17.35
N TYR A 230 -16.24 7.08 -17.36
CA TYR A 230 -15.34 8.17 -17.79
C TYR A 230 -14.11 8.32 -16.89
N ALA A 231 -14.17 7.89 -15.62
CA ALA A 231 -13.00 7.88 -14.74
C ALA A 231 -11.87 6.98 -15.27
N ILE A 232 -12.22 6.00 -16.10
CA ILE A 232 -11.30 5.06 -16.75
C ILE A 232 -11.00 5.48 -18.20
N HIS A 233 -11.53 6.62 -18.67
CA HIS A 233 -11.27 7.07 -20.03
C HIS A 233 -9.77 7.33 -20.24
N PRO A 234 -9.17 6.89 -21.36
CA PRO A 234 -7.73 7.06 -21.62
C PRO A 234 -7.23 8.50 -21.43
N PHE A 235 -8.06 9.48 -21.78
CA PHE A 235 -7.78 10.90 -21.55
C PHE A 235 -7.54 11.25 -20.08
N VAL A 236 -8.40 10.76 -19.18
CA VAL A 236 -8.27 11.00 -17.72
C VAL A 236 -7.02 10.31 -17.19
N ILE A 237 -6.72 9.10 -17.68
CA ILE A 237 -5.51 8.36 -17.31
C ILE A 237 -4.24 9.12 -17.72
N VAL A 238 -4.20 9.69 -18.92
CA VAL A 238 -3.06 10.50 -19.38
C VAL A 238 -2.86 11.74 -18.50
N ILE A 239 -3.94 12.45 -18.17
CA ILE A 239 -3.85 13.60 -17.25
C ILE A 239 -3.32 13.15 -15.89
N MET A 240 -3.84 12.06 -15.34
CA MET A 240 -3.41 11.53 -14.05
C MET A 240 -1.97 11.04 -14.07
N LEU A 241 -1.48 10.49 -15.18
CA LEU A 241 -0.06 10.15 -15.35
C LEU A 241 0.84 11.38 -15.29
N VAL A 242 0.45 12.48 -15.95
CA VAL A 242 1.20 13.75 -15.91
C VAL A 242 1.21 14.31 -14.49
N LEU A 243 0.05 14.34 -13.82
CA LEU A 243 -0.05 14.82 -12.43
C LEU A 243 0.74 13.93 -11.45
N GLY A 244 0.64 12.61 -11.60
CA GLY A 244 1.36 11.64 -10.78
C GLY A 244 2.87 11.73 -10.98
N ALA A 245 3.34 11.91 -12.21
CA ALA A 245 4.75 12.13 -12.52
C ALA A 245 5.25 13.47 -11.94
N GLY A 246 4.47 14.53 -12.04
CA GLY A 246 4.77 15.83 -11.43
C GLY A 246 4.87 15.74 -9.91
N ALA A 247 3.92 15.05 -9.26
CA ALA A 247 3.97 14.81 -7.82
C ALA A 247 5.18 13.94 -7.42
N MET A 248 5.52 12.91 -8.20
CA MET A 248 6.71 12.09 -7.95
C MET A 248 8.01 12.89 -8.10
N TYR A 249 8.07 13.80 -9.08
CA TYR A 249 9.20 14.72 -9.24
C TYR A 249 9.35 15.65 -8.03
N PHE A 250 8.24 16.21 -7.55
CA PHE A 250 8.22 17.02 -6.32
C PHE A 250 8.74 16.21 -5.11
N LEU A 251 8.24 14.98 -4.92
CA LEU A 251 8.70 14.10 -3.85
C LEU A 251 10.20 13.77 -3.97
N TRP A 252 10.73 13.64 -5.19
CA TRP A 252 12.16 13.37 -5.40
C TRP A 252 13.05 14.56 -5.01
N TRP A 253 12.60 15.79 -5.27
CA TRP A 253 13.36 17.02 -5.03
C TRP A 253 13.16 17.63 -3.64
N TYR A 254 12.22 17.12 -2.85
CA TYR A 254 11.91 17.64 -1.53
C TYR A 254 13.10 17.43 -0.56
N LYS A 255 13.66 18.54 -0.02
CA LYS A 255 14.89 18.53 0.81
C LYS A 255 14.64 18.32 2.30
N TYR A 256 13.43 18.57 2.79
CA TYR A 256 13.13 18.68 4.22
C TYR A 256 12.63 17.39 4.89
N TYR A 257 12.77 16.22 4.25
CA TYR A 257 12.42 14.92 4.83
C TYR A 257 13.03 14.67 6.22
N ARG A 258 14.22 15.24 6.50
CA ARG A 258 14.87 15.11 7.82
C ARG A 258 14.07 15.77 8.95
N VAL A 259 13.43 16.90 8.68
CA VAL A 259 12.65 17.66 9.68
C VAL A 259 11.39 16.88 10.01
N ILE A 260 10.65 16.43 8.99
CA ILE A 260 9.45 15.60 9.13
C ILE A 260 9.73 14.37 10.00
N ILE A 261 10.83 13.66 9.73
CA ILE A 261 11.19 12.46 10.50
C ILE A 261 11.58 12.80 11.93
N ARG A 262 12.31 13.89 12.16
CA ARG A 262 12.71 14.29 13.52
C ARG A 262 11.47 14.58 14.37
N GLU A 263 10.48 15.28 13.82
CA GLU A 263 9.22 15.55 14.51
C GLU A 263 8.38 14.29 14.70
N ALA A 264 8.29 13.44 13.67
CA ALA A 264 7.62 12.17 13.78
C ALA A 264 8.23 11.25 14.86
N MET A 265 9.56 11.31 15.05
CA MET A 265 10.27 10.57 16.09
C MET A 265 10.11 11.19 17.49
N HIS A 266 9.92 12.51 17.61
CA HIS A 266 9.72 13.16 18.90
C HIS A 266 8.36 12.78 19.50
N ASN A 267 7.28 12.88 18.71
CA ASN A 267 5.94 12.55 19.20
C ASN A 267 5.80 11.06 19.57
N LYS A 268 6.55 10.16 18.93
CA LYS A 268 6.50 8.72 19.26
C LYS A 268 7.23 8.35 20.56
N ARG A 269 8.07 9.24 21.11
CA ARG A 269 8.76 9.05 22.40
C ARG A 269 7.92 9.50 23.59
N GLU A 270 6.86 10.26 23.34
CA GLU A 270 5.95 10.80 24.35
C GLU A 270 4.74 9.88 24.61
N PHE A 271 4.67 8.72 23.93
CA PHE A 271 3.69 7.65 24.15
C PHE A 271 4.37 6.36 24.63
#